data_AF-A0A3M1K3D0-F1
#
_entry.id   AF-A0A3M1K3D0-F1
#
_cell.length_a   1.000
_cell.length_b   1.000
_cell.length_c   1.000
_cell.angle_alpha   90.00
_cell.angle_beta   90.00
_cell.angle_gamma   90.00
#
_symmetry.space_group_name_H-M   'P 1'
#
loop_
_entity.id
_entity.type
_entity.pdbx_description
1 polymer ?
#
loop_
_entity_poly.entity_id
_entity_poly.type
_entity_poly.pdbx_seq_one_letter_code
_entity_poly.pdbx_strand_id
1 'polypeptide(L)' 'AMGIAREIATKSPLAVSGSKTVLNHARDNSVAQGLDYVATWNAGLLSFEDISKGAQASLQRKQADFADLS' A
#
# COMPACT_ATOMS: atom_id res chain seq x y z
N ALA A 1 14.39 -16.29 1.17
CA ALA A 1 13.39 -15.79 0.20
C ALA A 1 11.97 -15.84 0.76
N MET A 2 11.46 -16.98 1.22
CA MET A 2 10.05 -17.12 1.66
C MET A 2 9.61 -16.23 2.84
N GLY A 3 10.53 -15.86 3.75
CA GLY A 3 10.19 -15.00 4.91
C GLY A 3 9.70 -13.61 4.50
N ILE A 4 10.43 -12.94 3.59
CA ILE A 4 10.06 -11.62 3.08
C ILE A 4 8.73 -11.67 2.30
N ALA A 5 8.55 -12.70 1.47
CA ALA A 5 7.29 -12.87 0.73
C ALA A 5 6.10 -13.03 1.67
N ARG A 6 6.26 -13.81 2.75
CA ARG A 6 5.23 -13.98 3.78
C ARG A 6 4.95 -12.67 4.53
N GLU A 7 5.97 -11.87 4.82
CA GLU A 7 5.80 -10.57 5.44
C GLU A 7 5.01 -9.60 4.54
N ILE A 8 5.37 -9.52 3.25
CA ILE A 8 4.64 -8.68 2.28
C ILE A 8 3.17 -9.12 2.17
N ALA A 9 2.90 -10.43 2.14
CA ALA A 9 1.55 -10.99 2.06
C ALA A 9 0.69 -10.67 3.30
N THR A 10 1.27 -10.18 4.39
CA THR A 10 0.51 -9.72 5.58
C THR A 10 0.05 -8.26 5.49
N LYS A 11 0.38 -7.55 4.40
CA LYS A 11 0.01 -6.15 4.19
C LYS A 11 -1.18 -6.06 3.23
N SER A 12 -1.83 -4.91 3.17
CA SER A 12 -2.87 -4.64 2.18
C SER A 12 -2.30 -4.87 0.76
N PRO A 13 -2.90 -5.75 -0.05
CA PRO A 13 -2.47 -5.97 -1.44
C PRO A 13 -2.51 -4.68 -2.28
N LEU A 14 -3.50 -3.81 -2.02
CA LEU A 14 -3.64 -2.51 -2.68
C LEU A 14 -2.50 -1.56 -2.29
N ALA A 15 -2.18 -1.48 -0.99
CA ALA A 15 -1.09 -0.64 -0.51
C ALA A 15 0.28 -1.10 -1.05
N VAL A 16 0.53 -2.42 -1.09
CA VAL A 16 1.77 -2.99 -1.64
C VAL A 16 1.89 -2.69 -3.13
N SER A 17 0.84 -2.95 -3.89
CA SER A 17 0.82 -2.73 -5.34
C SER A 17 0.96 -1.25 -5.69
N GLY A 18 0.23 -0.37 -5.01
CA GLY A 18 0.32 1.07 -5.18
C GLY A 18 1.71 1.61 -4.82
N SER A 19 2.30 1.15 -3.71
CA SER A 19 3.66 1.54 -3.31
C SER A 19 4.68 1.16 -4.39
N LYS A 20 4.57 -0.04 -4.98
CA LYS A 20 5.44 -0.46 -6.09
C LYS A 20 5.27 0.44 -7.32
N THR A 21 4.04 0.78 -7.68
CA THR A 21 3.75 1.68 -8.81
C THR A 21 4.36 3.06 -8.59
N VAL A 22 4.15 3.65 -7.41
CA VAL A 22 4.74 4.93 -7.01
C VAL A 22 6.27 4.90 -7.07
N LEU A 23 6.90 3.86 -6.50
CA LEU A 23 8.36 3.72 -6.50
C LEU A 23 8.93 3.60 -7.91
N ASN A 24 8.27 2.84 -8.78
CA ASN A 24 8.67 2.72 -10.18
C ASN A 24 8.55 4.06 -10.91
N HIS A 25 7.48 4.82 -10.68
CA HIS A 25 7.33 6.15 -11.26
C HIS A 25 8.43 7.09 -10.76
N ALA A 26 8.68 7.12 -9.45
CA ALA A 26 9.68 8.01 -8.84
C ALA A 26 11.11 7.76 -9.34
N ARG A 27 11.46 6.52 -9.73
CA ARG A 27 12.79 6.18 -10.26
C ARG A 27 13.14 7.00 -11.51
N ASP A 28 12.17 7.21 -12.39
CA ASP A 28 12.38 7.77 -13.72
C ASP A 28 11.94 9.25 -13.82
N ASN A 29 11.58 9.88 -12.68
CA ASN A 29 11.01 11.22 -12.63
C ASN A 29 11.70 12.10 -11.57
N SER A 30 11.55 13.42 -11.69
CA SER A 30 12.02 14.35 -10.65
C SER A 30 11.23 14.18 -9.35
N VAL A 31 11.81 14.62 -8.23
CA VAL A 31 11.13 14.60 -6.91
C VAL A 31 9.78 15.32 -6.95
N ALA A 32 9.69 16.46 -7.62
CA ALA A 32 8.44 17.22 -7.73
C ALA A 32 7.34 16.42 -8.47
N GLN A 33 7.69 15.79 -9.60
CA GLN A 33 6.76 14.93 -10.34
C GLN A 33 6.37 13.69 -9.54
N GLY A 34 7.32 13.09 -8.82
CA GLY A 34 7.04 11.95 -7.94
C GLY A 34 6.03 12.29 -6.84
N LEU A 35 6.16 13.47 -6.20
CA LEU A 35 5.22 13.93 -5.19
C LEU A 35 3.83 14.23 -5.76
N ASP A 36 3.76 14.83 -6.94
CA ASP A 36 2.50 15.07 -7.64
C ASP A 36 1.79 13.75 -8.00
N TYR A 37 2.56 12.75 -8.44
CA TYR A 37 2.06 11.41 -8.71
C TYR A 37 1.53 10.72 -7.45
N VAL A 38 2.24 10.82 -6.32
CA VAL A 38 1.76 10.30 -5.02
C VAL A 38 0.44 10.94 -4.61
N ALA A 39 0.33 12.27 -4.74
CA ALA A 39 -0.90 12.99 -4.40
C ALA A 39 -2.08 12.53 -5.26
N THR A 40 -1.86 12.42 -6.57
CA THR A 40 -2.85 11.94 -7.54
C THR A 40 -3.30 10.50 -7.23
N TRP A 41 -2.34 9.61 -6.96
CA TRP A 41 -2.62 8.22 -6.63
C TRP A 41 -3.44 8.11 -5.34
N ASN A 42 -3.03 8.80 -4.28
CA ASN A 42 -3.74 8.78 -2.99
C ASN A 42 -5.15 9.38 -3.10
N ALA A 43 -5.37 10.37 -3.96
CA ALA A 43 -6.70 10.92 -4.18
C ALA A 43 -7.66 9.93 -4.87
N GLY A 44 -7.14 9.05 -5.75
CA GLY A 44 -7.97 8.13 -6.54
C GLY A 44 -8.12 6.72 -5.96
N LEU A 45 -7.13 6.23 -5.22
CA LEU A 45 -7.01 4.79 -4.89
C LEU A 45 -6.88 4.51 -3.39
N LEU A 46 -7.12 5.50 -2.54
CA LEU A 46 -7.10 5.30 -1.09
C LEU A 46 -8.34 4.49 -0.66
N SER A 47 -8.12 3.25 -0.23
CA SER A 47 -9.18 2.40 0.33
C SER A 47 -9.40 2.72 1.81
N PHE A 48 -10.55 3.31 2.12
CA PHE A 48 -10.95 3.57 3.50
C PHE A 48 -11.12 2.27 4.30
N GLU A 49 -11.59 1.21 3.65
CA GLU A 49 -11.77 -0.10 4.27
C GLU A 49 -10.44 -0.68 4.76
N ASP A 50 -9.42 -0.70 3.91
CA ASP A 50 -8.09 -1.22 4.27
C ASP A 50 -7.45 -0.39 5.38
N ILE A 51 -7.61 0.94 5.34
CA ILE A 51 -7.12 1.82 6.41
C ILE A 51 -7.81 1.48 7.73
N SER A 52 -9.13 1.34 7.73
CA SER A 52 -9.90 1.03 8.94
C SER A 52 -9.52 -0.35 9.50
N LYS A 53 -9.45 -1.38 8.66
CA LYS A 53 -9.06 -2.74 9.07
C LYS A 53 -7.63 -2.78 9.60
N GLY A 54 -6.69 -2.14 8.90
CA GLY A 54 -5.30 -2.05 9.33
C GLY A 54 -5.15 -1.35 10.68
N ALA A 55 -5.83 -0.22 10.87
CA ALA A 55 -5.83 0.51 12.13
C ALA A 55 -6.41 -0.33 13.28
N GLN A 56 -7.57 -0.96 13.08
CA GLN A 56 -8.21 -1.81 14.08
C GLN A 56 -7.35 -3.02 14.45
N ALA A 57 -6.77 -3.71 13.47
CA ALA A 57 -5.90 -4.85 13.70
C ALA A 57 -4.64 -4.45 14.49
N SER A 58 -4.04 -3.30 14.16
CA SER A 58 -2.90 -2.74 14.89
C SER A 58 -3.24 -2.45 16.35
N LEU A 59 -4.40 -1.82 16.61
CA LEU A 59 -4.88 -1.56 17.98
C LEU A 59 -5.10 -2.85 18.77
N GLN A 60 -5.61 -3.89 18.11
CA GLN A 60 -5.89 -5.19 18.71
C GLN A 60 -4.65 -6.10 18.80
N ARG A 61 -3.49 -5.68 18.26
CA ARG A 61 -2.29 -6.53 18.07
C ARG A 61 -2.60 -7.83 17.34
N LYS A 62 -3.48 -7.75 16.35
CA LYS A 62 -3.87 -8.86 15.47
C LYS A 62 -3.41 -8.58 14.05
N GLN A 63 -3.41 -9.63 13.24
CA GLN A 63 -3.20 -9.52 11.81
C GLN A 63 -4.48 -8.97 11.15
N ALA A 64 -4.34 -7.98 10.28
CA ALA A 64 -5.43 -7.48 9.46
C ALA A 64 -5.76 -8.49 8.36
N ASP A 65 -7.05 -8.64 8.07
CA ASP A 65 -7.57 -9.46 6.98
C ASP A 65 -8.02 -8.53 5.83
N PHE A 66 -7.22 -8.50 4.78
CA PHE A 66 -7.45 -7.65 3.61
C PHE A 66 -8.05 -8.47 2.48
N ALA A 67 -8.89 -7.85 1.67
CA ALA A 67 -9.36 -8.49 0.45
C ALA A 67 -8.19 -8.63 -0.54
N ASP A 68 -8.25 -9.68 -1.36
CA ASP A 68 -7.32 -9.84 -2.48
C ASP A 68 -7.53 -8.74 -3.52
N LEU A 69 -6.47 -8.46 -4.28
CA LEU A 69 -6.58 -7.66 -5.50
C LEU A 69 -7.31 -8.53 -6.54
N SER A 70 -8.61 -8.31 -6.72
CA SER A 70 -9.42 -8.98 -7.75
C SER A 70 -8.91 -8.71 -9.16
#